data_AF-A0A8H7VFT2-F1
#
_entry.id   AF-A0A8H7VFT2-F1
#
_cell.length_a   1.000
_cell.length_b   1.000
_cell.length_c   1.000
_cell.angle_alpha   90.00
_cell.angle_beta   90.00
_cell.angle_gamma   90.00
#
_symmetry.space_group_name_H-M   'P 1'
#
loop_
_entity.id
_entity.type
_entity.pdbx_description
1 polymer ?
#
loop_
_entity_poly.entity_id
_entity_poly.type
_entity_poly.pdbx_seq_one_letter_code
_entity_poly.pdbx_strand_id
1 'polypeptide(L)'
;MSLQATDNIIGTFLSTEAKEATNESILPPKIIGVRLHGQLSGWTTPKGNNISALFPFTDQTFNYLCTTGQRSLAYAASAIADVYLQPDQGAIYDNLIEVQLNDIQPYIHGPFTASRLTRLNKLKDTVLDEEWPDELSAISISITDKNMLSRVIRIAKQARQRGLQVKIPFRMFINDRIISNNGDRALLVYLFESVGAQIVSQPSKMDGHGVSKDVNDFKWISVLATSCANVFDEELRYMDNPNSHAFVASPEIVMVMAFAGKLSFNPAHDRIVGRDEVPIPS
;
A
#
# COMPACT_ATOMS: atom_id res chain seq x y z
N MET A 1 0.63 -2.76 -13.78
CA MET A 1 1.08 -4.14 -13.59
C MET A 1 -0.08 -4.89 -12.97
N SER A 2 -0.79 -5.69 -13.77
CA SER A 2 -1.89 -6.54 -13.31
C SER A 2 -1.30 -7.79 -12.65
N LEU A 3 -1.76 -8.12 -11.44
CA LEU A 3 -1.62 -9.49 -10.95
C LEU A 3 -2.63 -10.32 -11.73
N GLN A 4 -2.14 -11.17 -12.63
CA GLN A 4 -2.94 -12.20 -13.26
C GLN A 4 -2.81 -13.47 -12.42
N ALA A 5 -3.92 -14.05 -11.99
CA ALA A 5 -3.89 -15.38 -11.43
C ALA A 5 -3.36 -16.34 -12.51
N THR A 6 -2.32 -17.08 -12.17
CA THR A 6 -2.04 -18.36 -12.81
C THR A 6 -2.80 -19.42 -11.99
N ASP A 7 -3.23 -20.52 -12.61
CA ASP A 7 -3.98 -21.61 -11.95
C ASP A 7 -3.18 -22.36 -10.86
N ASN A 8 -2.01 -21.86 -10.48
CA ASN A 8 -1.14 -22.43 -9.47
C ASN A 8 -1.39 -21.74 -8.13
N ILE A 9 -1.28 -22.50 -7.04
CA ILE A 9 -1.49 -22.02 -5.67
C ILE A 9 -0.41 -20.98 -5.35
N ILE A 10 -0.83 -19.77 -4.92
CA ILE A 10 0.02 -18.58 -4.91
C ILE A 10 0.55 -18.23 -3.50
N GLY A 11 0.13 -18.94 -2.45
CA GLY A 11 0.62 -18.67 -1.10
C GLY A 11 0.64 -19.91 -0.23
N THR A 12 1.82 -20.24 0.32
CA THR A 12 1.95 -21.09 1.51
C THR A 12 2.21 -20.19 2.71
N PHE A 13 1.33 -20.25 3.72
CA PHE A 13 1.58 -19.61 5.00
C PHE A 13 2.34 -20.57 5.91
N LEU A 14 3.48 -20.13 6.44
CA LEU A 14 4.22 -20.85 7.46
C LEU A 14 3.88 -20.26 8.83
N SER A 15 3.16 -21.01 9.65
CA SER A 15 3.01 -20.72 11.08
C SER A 15 4.24 -21.28 11.80
N THR A 16 5.26 -20.46 12.04
CA THR A 16 6.35 -20.80 12.95
C THR A 16 6.62 -19.63 13.89
N GLU A 17 6.40 -19.84 15.19
CA GLU A 17 7.04 -19.05 16.24
C GLU A 17 8.55 -19.34 16.19
N ALA A 18 9.27 -18.60 15.35
CA ALA A 18 10.73 -18.69 15.33
C ALA A 18 11.29 -17.83 16.48
N LYS A 19 11.45 -18.43 17.67
CA LYS A 19 12.44 -17.95 18.63
C LYS A 19 13.83 -18.37 18.15
N GLU A 20 14.81 -17.52 18.44
CA GLU A 20 16.22 -17.60 17.99
C GLU A 20 16.74 -19.05 17.89
N ALA A 21 17.32 -19.35 16.72
CA ALA A 21 17.83 -20.67 16.39
C ALA A 21 19.01 -21.08 17.30
N THR A 22 18.70 -21.74 18.40
CA THR A 22 19.48 -22.87 18.91
C THR A 22 19.01 -24.14 18.20
N ASN A 23 19.81 -25.21 18.22
CA ASN A 23 19.59 -26.52 17.58
C ASN A 23 18.32 -27.29 18.06
N GLU A 24 17.25 -26.60 18.42
CA GLU A 24 16.00 -27.18 18.88
C GLU A 24 15.08 -27.53 17.71
N SER A 25 14.41 -28.67 17.85
CA SER A 25 13.52 -29.26 16.88
C SER A 25 12.43 -28.29 16.43
N ILE A 26 12.53 -27.79 15.20
CA ILE A 26 11.45 -27.06 14.55
C ILE A 26 10.31 -28.05 14.31
N LEU A 27 9.17 -27.85 14.98
CA LEU A 27 7.96 -28.60 14.67
C LEU A 27 7.60 -28.36 13.20
N PRO A 28 7.17 -29.40 12.45
CA PRO A 28 6.79 -29.23 11.06
C PRO A 28 5.67 -28.19 10.97
N PRO A 29 5.82 -27.16 10.12
CA PRO A 29 4.84 -26.10 10.01
C PRO A 29 3.56 -26.66 9.37
N LYS A 30 2.41 -26.17 9.83
CA LYS A 30 1.18 -26.31 9.05
C LYS A 30 1.26 -25.41 7.82
N ILE A 31 0.78 -25.92 6.70
CA ILE A 31 0.82 -25.29 5.39
C ILE A 31 -0.62 -24.98 4.97
N ILE A 32 -0.97 -23.70 4.98
CA ILE A 32 -2.23 -23.20 4.42
C ILE A 32 -1.98 -22.80 2.97
N GLY A 33 -2.69 -23.42 2.04
CA GLY A 33 -2.67 -23.06 0.63
C GLY A 33 -3.71 -21.99 0.32
N VAL A 34 -3.30 -20.95 -0.40
CA VAL A 34 -4.23 -19.95 -0.95
C VAL A 34 -4.20 -20.00 -2.47
N ARG A 35 -5.33 -20.38 -3.07
CA ARG A 35 -5.54 -20.39 -4.52
C ARG A 35 -6.26 -19.12 -4.93
N LEU A 36 -5.63 -18.35 -5.82
CA LEU A 36 -6.20 -17.11 -6.34
C LEU A 36 -6.79 -17.37 -7.72
N HIS A 37 -8.00 -16.88 -7.97
CA HIS A 37 -8.69 -16.97 -9.26
C HIS A 37 -9.00 -15.57 -9.80
N GLY A 38 -9.00 -15.40 -11.11
CA GLY A 38 -9.33 -14.12 -11.75
C GLY A 38 -8.20 -13.09 -11.72
N GLN A 39 -8.52 -11.79 -11.79
CA GLN A 39 -7.53 -10.72 -11.83
C GLN A 39 -7.98 -9.52 -10.99
N LEU A 40 -7.03 -8.86 -10.33
CA LEU A 40 -7.32 -7.58 -9.69
C LEU A 40 -7.62 -6.52 -10.75
N SER A 41 -8.64 -5.70 -10.51
CA SER A 41 -9.05 -4.64 -11.43
C SER A 41 -9.39 -3.34 -10.69
N GLY A 42 -9.43 -2.23 -11.44
CA GLY A 42 -9.81 -0.92 -10.93
C GLY A 42 -8.88 -0.39 -9.82
N TRP A 43 -9.48 -0.02 -8.70
CA TRP A 43 -8.80 0.55 -7.53
C TRP A 43 -8.27 -0.49 -6.54
N THR A 44 -8.49 -1.78 -6.80
CA THR A 44 -8.07 -2.84 -5.88
C THR A 44 -6.59 -3.08 -6.03
N THR A 45 -5.87 -3.05 -4.91
CA THR A 45 -4.42 -3.20 -4.88
C THR A 45 -3.97 -4.25 -3.89
N PRO A 46 -2.93 -5.02 -4.20
CA PRO A 46 -2.30 -5.90 -3.22
C PRO A 46 -1.76 -5.05 -2.07
N LYS A 47 -2.12 -5.42 -0.85
CA LYS A 47 -1.52 -4.88 0.37
C LYS A 47 -1.08 -6.07 1.21
N GLY A 48 0.21 -6.15 1.48
CA GLY A 48 0.77 -7.22 2.32
C GLY A 48 0.48 -6.95 3.79
N ASN A 49 0.06 -7.99 4.49
CA ASN A 49 0.20 -8.06 5.95
C ASN A 49 1.48 -8.82 6.26
N ASN A 50 2.15 -8.50 7.38
CA ASN A 50 3.43 -9.08 7.81
C ASN A 50 3.27 -10.55 8.26
N ILE A 51 2.90 -11.43 7.34
CA ILE A 51 2.88 -12.88 7.56
C ILE A 51 3.86 -13.50 6.56
N SER A 52 4.68 -14.44 7.03
CA SER A 52 5.60 -15.20 6.18
C SER A 52 4.80 -16.01 5.16
N ALA A 53 4.78 -15.53 3.92
CA ALA A 53 4.11 -16.14 2.79
C ALA A 53 5.13 -16.48 1.70
N LEU A 54 5.03 -17.68 1.14
CA LEU A 54 5.84 -18.14 0.01
C LEU A 54 5.00 -18.07 -1.28
N PHE A 55 5.56 -17.43 -2.30
CA PHE A 55 4.99 -17.34 -3.64
C PHE A 55 5.85 -18.18 -4.60
N PRO A 56 5.26 -18.97 -5.49
CA PRO A 56 6.02 -19.74 -6.48
C PRO A 56 6.81 -18.81 -7.41
N PHE A 57 7.86 -19.35 -8.03
CA PHE A 57 8.58 -18.59 -9.05
C PHE A 57 7.68 -18.37 -10.26
N THR A 58 7.62 -17.14 -10.77
CA THR A 58 6.80 -16.79 -11.93
C THR A 58 7.58 -15.90 -12.89
N ASP A 59 7.04 -15.66 -14.08
CA ASP A 59 7.58 -14.67 -15.02
C ASP A 59 7.67 -13.27 -14.39
N GLN A 60 6.78 -12.94 -13.44
CA GLN A 60 6.87 -11.68 -12.71
C GLN A 60 8.11 -11.65 -11.81
N THR A 61 8.41 -12.75 -11.12
CA THR A 61 9.65 -12.92 -10.33
C THR A 61 10.88 -12.81 -11.22
N PHE A 62 10.89 -13.48 -12.38
CA PHE A 62 11.97 -13.39 -13.36
C PHE A 62 12.22 -11.95 -13.83
N ASN A 63 11.16 -11.25 -14.23
CA ASN A 63 11.23 -9.87 -14.69
C ASN A 63 11.69 -8.92 -13.59
N TYR A 64 11.24 -9.13 -12.35
CA TYR A 64 11.69 -8.36 -11.19
C TYR A 64 13.19 -8.53 -10.95
N LEU A 65 13.70 -9.77 -10.95
CA LEU A 65 15.13 -10.04 -10.78
C LEU A 65 15.97 -9.42 -11.92
N CYS A 66 15.50 -9.49 -13.17
CA CYS A 66 16.18 -8.86 -14.30
C CYS A 66 16.24 -7.32 -14.15
N THR A 67 15.14 -6.68 -13.78
CA THR A 67 15.06 -5.21 -13.66
C THR A 67 15.82 -4.67 -12.46
N THR A 68 16.10 -5.50 -11.46
CA THR A 68 16.93 -5.16 -10.29
C THR A 68 18.39 -5.53 -10.46
N GLY A 69 18.82 -5.91 -11.67
CA GLY A 69 20.23 -6.21 -11.98
C GLY A 69 20.68 -7.64 -11.62
N GLN A 70 19.78 -8.49 -11.13
CA GLN A 70 20.06 -9.88 -10.73
C GLN A 70 19.78 -10.86 -11.86
N ARG A 71 20.21 -10.51 -13.08
CA ARG A 71 19.85 -11.26 -14.30
C ARG A 71 20.36 -12.70 -14.28
N SER A 72 21.59 -12.94 -13.84
CA SER A 72 22.16 -14.28 -13.74
C SER A 72 21.35 -15.19 -12.80
N LEU A 73 20.91 -14.65 -11.65
CA LEU A 73 20.04 -15.35 -10.71
C LEU A 73 18.67 -15.66 -11.34
N ALA A 74 18.09 -14.71 -12.08
CA ALA A 74 16.81 -14.90 -12.76
C ALA A 74 16.86 -16.10 -13.72
N TYR A 75 17.91 -16.19 -14.55
CA TYR A 75 18.10 -17.31 -15.47
C TYR A 75 18.38 -18.64 -14.75
N ALA A 76 19.23 -18.63 -13.72
CA ALA A 76 19.51 -19.82 -12.93
C ALA A 76 18.26 -20.37 -12.24
N ALA A 77 17.46 -19.49 -11.60
CA ALA A 77 16.20 -19.86 -10.98
C ALA A 77 15.19 -20.38 -12.01
N SER A 78 15.09 -19.72 -13.17
CA SER A 78 14.21 -20.16 -14.26
C SER A 78 14.55 -21.57 -14.77
N ALA A 79 15.84 -21.94 -14.80
CA ALA A 79 16.27 -23.26 -15.26
C ALA A 79 15.86 -24.41 -14.32
N ILE A 80 15.58 -24.09 -13.05
CA ILE A 80 15.17 -25.07 -12.03
C ILE A 80 13.72 -24.89 -11.57
N ALA A 81 13.00 -23.93 -12.15
CA ALA A 81 11.73 -23.46 -11.63
C ALA A 81 10.67 -24.57 -11.59
N ASP A 82 10.53 -25.31 -12.69
CA ASP A 82 9.52 -26.38 -12.82
C ASP A 82 9.77 -27.57 -11.89
N VAL A 83 10.99 -27.71 -11.37
CA VAL A 83 11.39 -28.85 -10.52
C VAL A 83 11.39 -28.47 -9.04
N TYR A 84 11.83 -27.27 -8.69
CA TYR A 84 12.11 -26.92 -7.29
C TYR A 84 11.40 -25.64 -6.79
N LEU A 85 10.87 -24.81 -7.70
CA LEU A 85 10.30 -23.50 -7.33
C LEU A 85 8.79 -23.41 -7.61
N GLN A 86 8.16 -24.56 -7.84
CA GLN A 86 6.70 -24.74 -7.90
C GLN A 86 6.27 -25.71 -6.80
N PRO A 87 5.01 -25.63 -6.32
CA PRO A 87 4.44 -26.70 -5.54
C PRO A 87 4.34 -27.97 -6.38
N ASP A 88 4.56 -29.13 -5.75
CA ASP A 88 4.35 -30.43 -6.39
C ASP A 88 2.89 -30.57 -6.87
N GLN A 89 2.71 -31.24 -8.00
CA GLN A 89 1.38 -31.54 -8.51
C GLN A 89 0.61 -32.39 -7.48
N GLY A 90 -0.56 -31.91 -7.04
CA GLY A 90 -1.37 -32.60 -6.04
C GLY A 90 -0.86 -32.44 -4.60
N ALA A 91 0.01 -31.45 -4.33
CA ALA A 91 0.42 -31.10 -2.97
C ALA A 91 -0.80 -30.95 -2.04
N ILE A 92 -0.69 -31.54 -0.85
CA ILE A 92 -1.73 -31.52 0.18
C ILE A 92 -1.45 -30.36 1.13
N TYR A 93 -2.48 -29.57 1.39
CA TYR A 93 -2.45 -28.45 2.32
C TYR A 93 -3.33 -28.77 3.53
N ASP A 94 -2.94 -28.34 4.73
CA ASP A 94 -3.75 -28.48 5.94
C ASP A 94 -5.09 -27.75 5.81
N ASN A 95 -5.07 -26.64 5.07
CA ASN A 95 -6.27 -25.90 4.69
C ASN A 95 -6.06 -25.28 3.30
N LEU A 96 -7.11 -25.27 2.49
CA LEU A 96 -7.10 -24.65 1.16
C LEU A 96 -8.16 -23.56 1.12
N ILE A 97 -7.71 -22.31 0.90
CA ILE A 97 -8.57 -21.15 0.78
C ILE A 97 -8.58 -20.72 -0.69
N GLU A 98 -9.76 -20.64 -1.29
CA GLU A 98 -9.94 -20.15 -2.66
C GLU A 98 -10.44 -18.71 -2.63
N VAL A 99 -9.79 -17.83 -3.39
CA VAL A 99 -10.07 -16.39 -3.40
C VAL A 99 -10.33 -15.93 -4.84
N GLN A 100 -11.52 -15.38 -5.07
CA GLN A 100 -11.88 -14.73 -6.34
C GLN A 100 -11.42 -13.28 -6.34
N LEU A 101 -10.36 -12.97 -7.11
CA LEU A 101 -9.76 -11.64 -7.19
C LEU A 101 -10.69 -10.61 -7.85
N ASN A 102 -11.58 -11.05 -8.73
CA ASN A 102 -12.56 -10.20 -9.42
C ASN A 102 -13.55 -9.55 -8.43
N ASP A 103 -13.80 -10.21 -7.30
CA ASP A 103 -14.80 -9.79 -6.31
C ASP A 103 -14.16 -8.92 -5.20
N ILE A 104 -12.84 -8.77 -5.21
CA ILE A 104 -12.13 -8.00 -4.20
C ILE A 104 -12.34 -6.51 -4.45
N GLN A 105 -12.96 -5.86 -3.49
CA GLN A 105 -13.13 -4.40 -3.44
C GLN A 105 -12.01 -3.76 -2.62
N PRO A 106 -11.73 -2.45 -2.83
CA PRO A 106 -10.80 -1.73 -1.98
C PRO A 106 -11.37 -1.49 -0.58
N TYR A 107 -10.47 -1.45 0.41
CA TYR A 107 -10.79 -1.25 1.82
C TYR A 107 -9.99 -0.09 2.43
N ILE A 108 -10.56 0.50 3.47
CA ILE A 108 -9.89 1.43 4.39
C ILE A 108 -9.89 0.79 5.78
N HIS A 109 -8.72 0.82 6.44
CA HIS A 109 -8.54 0.36 7.80
C HIS A 109 -8.65 1.52 8.80
N GLY A 110 -9.07 1.28 10.04
CA GLY A 110 -9.16 2.29 11.10
C GLY A 110 -10.59 2.53 11.59
N PRO A 111 -10.84 3.55 12.44
CA PRO A 111 -9.94 4.65 12.81
C PRO A 111 -8.95 4.38 13.96
N PHE A 112 -9.21 3.38 14.81
CA PHE A 112 -8.42 3.13 16.03
C PHE A 112 -7.63 1.82 16.00
N THR A 113 -7.88 0.98 15.00
CA THR A 113 -7.20 -0.31 14.86
C THR A 113 -7.10 -0.72 13.40
N ALA A 114 -5.96 -1.32 13.03
CA ALA A 114 -5.74 -1.87 11.70
C ALA A 114 -6.66 -3.06 11.39
N SER A 115 -7.31 -3.69 12.37
CA SER A 115 -8.23 -4.80 12.14
C SER A 115 -9.61 -4.35 11.68
N ARG A 116 -9.99 -3.09 11.90
CA ARG A 116 -11.29 -2.56 11.48
C ARG A 116 -11.24 -2.22 10.00
N LEU A 117 -11.95 -3.01 9.20
CA LEU A 117 -11.99 -2.92 7.74
C LEU A 117 -13.34 -2.33 7.28
N THR A 118 -13.28 -1.24 6.51
CA THR A 118 -14.46 -0.64 5.88
C THR A 118 -14.31 -0.71 4.37
N ARG A 119 -15.30 -1.29 3.67
CA ARG A 119 -15.31 -1.32 2.20
C ARG A 119 -15.50 0.09 1.65
N LEU A 120 -14.76 0.44 0.60
CA LEU A 120 -14.80 1.78 0.02
C LEU A 120 -16.22 2.21 -0.42
N ASN A 121 -17.05 1.28 -0.91
CA ASN A 121 -18.44 1.56 -1.29
C ASN A 121 -19.39 1.80 -0.11
N LYS A 122 -19.07 1.32 1.09
CA LYS A 122 -19.84 1.55 2.32
C LYS A 122 -19.25 2.66 3.19
N LEU A 123 -18.11 3.22 2.78
CA LEU A 123 -17.34 4.16 3.60
C LEU A 123 -18.15 5.40 3.93
N LYS A 124 -18.86 5.96 2.94
CA LYS A 124 -19.71 7.15 3.14
C LYS A 124 -20.79 6.93 4.20
N ASP A 125 -21.49 5.80 4.13
CA ASP A 125 -22.53 5.46 5.11
C ASP A 125 -21.91 5.22 6.49
N THR A 126 -20.76 4.52 6.54
CA THR A 126 -20.06 4.23 7.80
C THR A 126 -19.54 5.50 8.47
N VAL A 127 -19.04 6.48 7.69
CA VAL A 127 -18.60 7.78 8.20
C VAL A 127 -19.75 8.53 8.87
N LEU A 128 -20.96 8.44 8.30
CA LEU A 128 -22.16 9.06 8.85
C LEU A 128 -22.67 8.32 10.11
N ASP A 129 -22.80 7.00 10.03
CA ASP A 129 -23.35 6.17 11.10
C ASP A 129 -22.46 6.16 12.36
N GLU A 130 -21.15 6.22 12.19
CA GLU A 130 -20.17 6.20 13.27
C GLU A 130 -19.69 7.61 13.68
N GLU A 131 -20.26 8.65 13.07
CA GLU A 131 -19.92 10.06 13.32
C GLU A 131 -18.42 10.36 13.17
N TRP A 132 -17.77 9.71 12.19
CA TRP A 132 -16.36 9.97 11.91
C TRP A 132 -16.17 11.35 11.28
N PRO A 133 -15.07 12.06 11.58
CA PRO A 133 -14.78 13.32 10.93
C PRO A 133 -14.54 13.12 9.42
N ASP A 134 -15.48 13.61 8.60
CA ASP A 134 -15.42 13.50 7.14
C ASP A 134 -14.31 14.36 6.54
N GLU A 135 -14.05 15.54 7.11
CA GLU A 135 -12.96 16.41 6.69
C GLU A 135 -11.61 15.83 7.12
N LEU A 136 -10.77 15.53 6.14
CA LEU A 136 -9.42 15.04 6.40
C LEU A 136 -8.53 16.22 6.79
N SER A 137 -7.86 16.12 7.93
CA SER A 137 -6.96 17.17 8.43
C SER A 137 -5.55 17.05 7.87
N ALA A 138 -5.09 15.84 7.56
CA ALA A 138 -3.82 15.58 6.88
C ALA A 138 -3.84 14.24 6.15
N ILE A 139 -2.92 14.11 5.19
CA ILE A 139 -2.59 12.85 4.54
C ILE A 139 -1.09 12.62 4.50
N SER A 140 -0.68 11.37 4.69
CA SER A 140 0.69 10.92 4.50
C SER A 140 0.78 9.71 3.55
N ILE A 141 1.74 9.74 2.63
CA ILE A 141 2.10 8.57 1.81
C ILE A 141 3.55 8.20 2.06
N SER A 142 3.80 6.96 2.48
CA SER A 142 5.14 6.40 2.63
C SER A 142 5.40 5.42 1.49
N ILE A 143 6.31 5.80 0.60
CA ILE A 143 6.68 5.01 -0.57
C ILE A 143 7.74 3.99 -0.16
N THR A 144 7.37 2.71 -0.15
CA THR A 144 8.24 1.60 0.25
C THR A 144 8.85 0.84 -0.92
N ASP A 145 8.27 0.93 -2.11
CA ASP A 145 8.79 0.28 -3.31
C ASP A 145 8.52 1.06 -4.61
N LYS A 146 9.18 0.65 -5.69
CA LYS A 146 9.07 1.28 -7.02
C LYS A 146 7.69 1.10 -7.66
N ASN A 147 6.96 0.03 -7.35
CA ASN A 147 5.64 -0.20 -7.90
C ASN A 147 4.64 0.80 -7.32
N MET A 148 4.64 1.02 -6.01
CA MET A 148 3.86 2.08 -5.36
C MET A 148 4.20 3.44 -5.97
N LEU A 149 5.50 3.78 -6.08
CA LEU A 149 5.96 5.03 -6.67
C LEU A 149 5.41 5.25 -8.09
N SER A 150 5.47 4.23 -8.95
CA SER A 150 4.99 4.33 -10.33
C SER A 150 3.49 4.67 -10.42
N ARG A 151 2.69 4.15 -9.48
CA ARG A 151 1.23 4.32 -9.47
C ARG A 151 0.85 5.71 -8.98
N VAL A 152 1.52 6.23 -7.94
CA VAL A 152 1.30 7.62 -7.49
C VAL A 152 1.81 8.64 -8.49
N ILE A 153 2.93 8.38 -9.20
CA ILE A 153 3.40 9.23 -10.31
C ILE A 153 2.32 9.37 -11.39
N ARG A 154 1.65 8.27 -11.75
CA ARG A 154 0.59 8.27 -12.75
C ARG A 154 -0.56 9.18 -12.34
N ILE A 155 -0.99 9.10 -11.07
CA ILE A 155 -2.05 9.95 -10.53
C ILE A 155 -1.61 11.42 -10.48
N ALA A 156 -0.39 11.70 -10.01
CA ALA A 156 0.17 13.05 -9.97
C ALA A 156 0.22 13.70 -11.35
N LYS A 157 0.67 12.96 -12.38
CA LYS A 157 0.71 13.45 -13.76
C LYS A 157 -0.69 13.80 -14.28
N GLN A 158 -1.68 12.94 -14.03
CA GLN A 158 -3.06 13.20 -14.43
C GLN A 158 -3.65 14.41 -13.69
N ALA A 159 -3.40 14.53 -12.39
CA ALA A 159 -3.83 15.66 -11.58
C ALA A 159 -3.22 16.97 -12.08
N ARG A 160 -1.90 16.99 -12.30
CA ARG A 160 -1.17 18.15 -12.84
C ARG A 160 -1.68 18.58 -14.21
N GLN A 161 -1.90 17.63 -15.13
CA GLN A 161 -2.44 17.93 -16.46
C GLN A 161 -3.80 18.61 -16.42
N ARG A 162 -4.56 18.36 -15.34
CA ARG A 162 -5.89 18.92 -15.12
C ARG A 162 -5.89 20.08 -14.11
N GLY A 163 -4.71 20.58 -13.74
CA GLY A 163 -4.56 21.72 -12.83
C GLY A 163 -5.04 21.46 -11.39
N LEU A 164 -5.15 20.19 -10.98
CA LEU A 164 -5.56 19.83 -9.63
C LEU A 164 -4.45 20.13 -8.61
N GLN A 165 -4.87 20.56 -7.42
CA GLN A 165 -4.04 20.78 -6.24
C GLN A 165 -4.68 20.03 -5.08
N VAL A 166 -3.86 19.49 -4.18
CA VAL A 166 -4.38 18.91 -2.94
C VAL A 166 -5.08 19.98 -2.09
N LYS A 167 -6.15 19.59 -1.40
CA LYS A 167 -6.95 20.49 -0.56
C LYS A 167 -6.48 20.54 0.89
N ILE A 168 -5.65 19.58 1.27
CA ILE A 168 -5.26 19.33 2.65
C ILE A 168 -3.74 19.16 2.73
N PRO A 169 -3.13 19.36 3.91
CA PRO A 169 -1.72 19.08 4.13
C PRO A 169 -1.37 17.65 3.70
N PHE A 170 -0.54 17.52 2.66
CA PHE A 170 -0.15 16.24 2.08
C PHE A 170 1.36 16.07 2.15
N ARG A 171 1.82 15.10 2.94
CA ARG A 171 3.23 14.73 3.04
C ARG A 171 3.51 13.43 2.31
N MET A 172 4.60 13.39 1.56
CA MET A 172 5.06 12.19 0.90
C MET A 172 6.48 11.87 1.35
N PHE A 173 6.63 10.70 1.96
CA PHE A 173 7.90 10.15 2.38
C PHE A 173 8.42 9.21 1.31
N ILE A 174 9.61 9.48 0.78
CA ILE A 174 10.24 8.64 -0.24
C ILE A 174 11.56 8.10 0.31
N ASN A 175 11.69 6.77 0.34
CA ASN A 175 12.94 6.13 0.75
C ASN A 175 14.02 6.35 -0.32
N ASP A 176 15.16 6.88 0.11
CA ASP A 176 16.29 7.21 -0.77
C ASP A 176 16.82 6.01 -1.58
N ARG A 177 16.61 4.76 -1.10
CA ARG A 177 17.01 3.55 -1.86
C ARG A 177 16.19 3.31 -3.12
N ILE A 178 14.97 3.87 -3.19
CA ILE A 178 14.06 3.69 -4.33
C ILE A 178 14.51 4.57 -5.50
N ILE A 179 15.10 5.73 -5.20
CA ILE A 179 15.55 6.72 -6.18
C ILE A 179 17.08 6.78 -6.14
N SER A 180 17.74 6.02 -7.00
CA SER A 180 19.21 5.94 -7.03
C SER A 180 19.89 7.08 -7.81
N ASN A 181 19.15 7.84 -8.62
CA ASN A 181 19.69 8.91 -9.47
C ASN A 181 19.17 10.28 -9.02
N ASN A 182 20.08 11.23 -8.81
CA ASN A 182 19.76 12.60 -8.40
C ASN A 182 18.87 13.35 -9.41
N GLY A 183 19.04 13.08 -10.72
CA GLY A 183 18.18 13.69 -11.76
C GLY A 183 16.73 13.24 -11.66
N ASP A 184 16.51 11.95 -11.44
CA ASP A 184 15.17 11.38 -11.26
C ASP A 184 14.51 11.91 -9.98
N ARG A 185 15.30 12.10 -8.91
CA ARG A 185 14.81 12.71 -7.67
C ARG A 185 14.25 14.10 -7.89
N ALA A 186 15.00 14.97 -8.57
CA ALA A 186 14.55 16.35 -8.83
C ALA A 186 13.25 16.38 -9.64
N LEU A 187 13.11 15.52 -10.65
CA LEU A 187 11.90 15.41 -11.45
C LEU A 187 10.69 14.92 -10.64
N LEU A 188 10.91 14.00 -9.70
CA LEU A 188 9.86 13.49 -8.82
C LEU A 188 9.41 14.54 -7.81
N VAL A 189 10.37 15.23 -7.16
CA VAL A 189 10.06 16.34 -6.25
C VAL A 189 9.24 17.40 -6.96
N TYR A 190 9.70 17.84 -8.14
CA TYR A 190 8.98 18.82 -8.95
C TYR A 190 7.57 18.36 -9.34
N LEU A 191 7.39 17.08 -9.72
CA LEU A 191 6.07 16.55 -10.06
C LEU A 191 5.10 16.61 -8.87
N PHE A 192 5.51 16.16 -7.69
CA PHE A 192 4.65 16.09 -6.52
C PHE A 192 4.39 17.46 -5.90
N GLU A 193 5.40 18.33 -5.85
CA GLU A 193 5.22 19.73 -5.42
C GLU A 193 4.29 20.49 -6.37
N SER A 194 4.33 20.19 -7.67
CA SER A 194 3.43 20.84 -8.65
C SER A 194 1.94 20.53 -8.43
N VAL A 195 1.62 19.52 -7.61
CA VAL A 195 0.24 19.19 -7.21
C VAL A 195 -0.02 19.46 -5.72
N GLY A 196 0.91 20.16 -5.04
CA GLY A 196 0.78 20.63 -3.66
C GLY A 196 1.24 19.64 -2.58
N ALA A 197 1.94 18.56 -2.94
CA ALA A 197 2.51 17.63 -1.97
C ALA A 197 3.85 18.15 -1.42
N GLN A 198 4.09 17.99 -0.13
CA GLN A 198 5.38 18.23 0.51
C GLN A 198 6.19 16.94 0.53
N ILE A 199 7.32 16.91 -0.17
CA ILE A 199 8.24 15.76 -0.10
C ILE A 199 9.09 15.85 1.16
N VAL A 200 9.11 14.76 1.92
CA VAL A 200 9.97 14.58 3.08
C VAL A 200 10.93 13.42 2.79
N SER A 201 12.23 13.71 2.78
CA SER A 201 13.25 12.67 2.62
C SER A 201 13.38 11.86 3.90
N GLN A 202 13.19 10.53 3.84
CA GLN A 202 13.45 9.67 4.99
C GLN A 202 14.89 9.14 4.95
N PRO A 203 15.66 9.27 6.04
CA PRO A 203 16.97 8.63 6.14
C PRO A 203 16.85 7.10 6.11
N SER A 204 17.93 6.42 5.69
CA SER A 204 17.99 4.98 5.41
C SER A 204 17.82 4.04 6.62
N LYS A 205 17.67 4.58 7.84
CA LYS A 205 17.35 3.85 9.07
C LYS A 205 16.09 4.44 9.70
N MET A 206 15.01 3.67 9.73
CA MET A 206 13.91 3.94 10.65
C MET A 206 14.28 3.34 12.01
N ASP A 207 15.05 4.07 12.80
CA ASP A 207 15.13 3.85 14.24
C ASP A 207 14.26 4.94 14.90
N GLY A 208 12.92 4.80 14.89
CA GLY A 208 11.91 5.48 15.75
C GLY A 208 12.01 6.98 16.07
N HIS A 209 12.92 7.73 15.44
CA HIS A 209 13.38 9.04 15.89
C HIS A 209 13.69 9.88 14.66
N GLY A 210 12.66 10.49 14.07
CA GLY A 210 12.88 11.30 12.87
C GLY A 210 11.72 12.16 12.39
N VAL A 211 10.69 12.38 13.20
CA VAL A 211 9.71 13.45 12.93
C VAL A 211 10.17 14.68 13.71
N SER A 212 10.59 15.73 13.00
CA SER A 212 10.93 17.01 13.63
C SER A 212 9.75 17.48 14.50
N LYS A 213 10.05 17.96 15.71
CA LYS A 213 9.11 18.51 16.69
C LYS A 213 8.39 19.79 16.23
N ASP A 214 8.60 20.25 15.00
CA ASP A 214 8.06 21.52 14.48
C ASP A 214 6.61 21.44 13.97
N VAL A 215 5.82 20.43 14.39
CA VAL A 215 4.46 20.19 13.87
C VAL A 215 3.42 20.05 14.98
N ASN A 216 3.60 20.75 16.10
CA ASN A 216 2.66 20.73 17.23
C ASN A 216 1.48 21.73 17.11
N ASP A 217 1.35 22.46 16.01
CA ASP A 217 0.26 23.44 15.84
C ASP A 217 -0.96 22.93 15.05
N PHE A 218 -0.90 21.72 14.50
CA PHE A 218 -2.07 21.12 13.87
C PHE A 218 -2.76 20.17 14.84
N LYS A 219 -3.94 20.58 15.31
CA LYS A 219 -4.86 19.67 16.00
C LYS A 219 -5.43 18.71 14.96
N TRP A 220 -4.67 17.67 14.63
CA TRP A 220 -5.07 16.65 13.67
C TRP A 220 -6.32 15.92 14.20
N ILE A 221 -7.44 15.99 13.48
CA ILE A 221 -8.71 15.36 13.89
C ILE A 221 -8.92 14.05 13.14
N SER A 222 -8.53 14.01 11.86
CA SER A 222 -8.66 12.84 10.98
C SER A 222 -7.48 12.77 10.01
N VAL A 223 -6.77 11.65 9.99
CA VAL A 223 -5.56 11.43 9.18
C VAL A 223 -5.74 10.16 8.35
N LEU A 224 -5.35 10.21 7.09
CA LEU A 224 -5.35 9.05 6.21
C LEU A 224 -3.93 8.78 5.67
N ALA A 225 -3.47 7.55 5.87
CA ALA A 225 -2.11 7.13 5.57
C ALA A 225 -2.06 5.81 4.77
N THR A 226 -0.86 5.40 4.34
CA THR A 226 -0.66 4.20 3.49
C THR A 226 -0.16 2.97 4.23
N SER A 227 0.63 3.15 5.31
CA SER A 227 1.26 2.03 6.02
C SER A 227 0.49 1.62 7.28
N CYS A 228 0.39 0.32 7.55
CA CYS A 228 -0.32 -0.23 8.71
C CYS A 228 0.56 -0.40 9.96
N ALA A 229 1.89 -0.40 9.82
CA ALA A 229 2.77 -0.86 10.90
C ALA A 229 3.03 0.20 11.97
N ASN A 230 3.04 1.48 11.59
CA ASN A 230 3.45 2.57 12.49
C ASN A 230 2.43 3.71 12.59
N VAL A 231 1.34 3.71 11.83
CA VAL A 231 0.34 4.80 11.89
C VAL A 231 -0.47 4.72 13.19
N PHE A 232 -0.86 3.51 13.61
CA PHE A 232 -1.63 3.33 14.83
C PHE A 232 -0.78 3.39 16.12
N ASP A 233 0.55 3.25 16.01
CA ASP A 233 1.47 3.26 17.15
C ASP A 233 2.36 4.51 17.21
N GLU A 234 2.83 5.05 16.07
CA GLU A 234 3.69 6.25 16.03
C GLU A 234 2.86 7.51 15.71
N GLU A 235 2.05 7.55 14.64
CA GLU A 235 1.26 8.74 14.31
C GLU A 235 0.17 9.02 15.39
N LEU A 236 -0.51 8.00 15.93
CA LEU A 236 -1.41 8.17 17.09
C LEU A 236 -0.66 8.62 18.38
N ARG A 237 0.65 8.32 18.54
CA ARG A 237 1.47 8.85 19.65
C ARG A 237 1.90 10.30 19.44
N TYR A 238 1.97 10.77 18.19
CA TYR A 238 2.25 12.18 17.87
C TYR A 238 0.99 13.04 17.81
N MET A 239 -0.17 12.42 17.64
CA MET A 239 -1.44 13.09 17.86
C MET A 239 -1.70 13.12 19.38
N ASP A 240 -1.28 14.20 20.06
CA ASP A 240 -1.57 14.53 21.47
C ASP A 240 -3.08 14.68 21.77
N ASN A 241 -3.96 14.10 20.92
CA ASN A 241 -5.40 14.16 20.99
C ASN A 241 -5.98 12.73 20.87
N PRO A 242 -6.53 12.16 21.96
CA PRO A 242 -7.12 10.82 21.97
C PRO A 242 -8.38 10.70 21.09
N ASN A 243 -8.94 11.81 20.61
CA ASN A 243 -10.12 11.82 19.74
C ASN A 243 -9.77 11.78 18.24
N SER A 244 -8.48 11.68 17.89
CA SER A 244 -8.06 11.70 16.50
C SER A 244 -8.28 10.35 15.82
N HIS A 245 -8.80 10.40 14.60
CA HIS A 245 -9.13 9.21 13.80
C HIS A 245 -8.02 8.94 12.78
N ALA A 246 -7.44 7.75 12.78
CA ALA A 246 -6.36 7.38 11.88
C ALA A 246 -6.79 6.26 10.93
N PHE A 247 -6.73 6.53 9.63
CA PHE A 247 -7.15 5.60 8.60
C PHE A 247 -5.98 5.14 7.77
N VAL A 248 -6.05 3.92 7.25
CA VAL A 248 -5.03 3.38 6.35
C VAL A 248 -5.64 2.78 5.10
N ALA A 249 -5.20 3.24 3.91
CA ALA A 249 -5.66 2.73 2.62
C ALA A 249 -4.48 2.47 1.67
N SER A 250 -4.76 2.17 0.41
CA SER A 250 -3.73 2.03 -0.64
C SER A 250 -3.22 3.41 -1.09
N PRO A 251 -1.97 3.53 -1.57
CA PRO A 251 -1.40 4.82 -1.96
C PRO A 251 -2.20 5.56 -3.03
N GLU A 252 -2.86 4.85 -3.92
CA GLU A 252 -3.72 5.41 -4.95
C GLU A 252 -4.97 6.05 -4.34
N ILE A 253 -5.63 5.36 -3.41
CA ILE A 253 -6.81 5.87 -2.70
C ILE A 253 -6.43 7.09 -1.88
N VAL A 254 -5.35 6.98 -1.11
CA VAL A 254 -4.84 8.07 -0.27
C VAL A 254 -4.51 9.30 -1.11
N MET A 255 -3.83 9.12 -2.25
CA MET A 255 -3.48 10.23 -3.13
C MET A 255 -4.71 10.91 -3.74
N VAL A 256 -5.71 10.15 -4.18
CA VAL A 256 -6.95 10.72 -4.73
C VAL A 256 -7.76 11.44 -3.65
N MET A 257 -7.84 10.86 -2.45
CA MET A 257 -8.50 11.49 -1.31
C MET A 257 -7.80 12.79 -0.89
N ALA A 258 -6.49 12.97 -1.13
CA ALA A 258 -5.80 14.23 -0.90
C ALA A 258 -6.31 15.37 -1.81
N PHE A 259 -6.69 15.05 -3.04
CA PHE A 259 -7.35 16.00 -3.95
C PHE A 259 -8.81 16.25 -3.59
N ALA A 260 -9.50 15.26 -3.02
CA ALA A 260 -10.89 15.38 -2.60
C ALA A 260 -11.05 16.17 -1.29
N GLY A 261 -10.17 15.93 -0.31
CA GLY A 261 -10.20 16.49 1.04
C GLY A 261 -11.21 15.83 1.99
N LYS A 262 -11.85 14.72 1.57
CA LYS A 262 -12.94 14.08 2.32
C LYS A 262 -12.72 12.58 2.46
N LEU A 263 -13.04 12.04 3.63
CA LEU A 263 -12.99 10.60 3.92
C LEU A 263 -14.12 9.85 3.21
N SER A 264 -15.31 10.42 3.14
CA SER A 264 -16.47 9.83 2.45
C SER A 264 -16.35 9.79 0.92
N PHE A 265 -15.31 10.39 0.34
CA PHE A 265 -15.09 10.40 -1.10
C PHE A 265 -14.78 9.00 -1.64
N ASN A 266 -15.47 8.59 -2.70
CA ASN A 266 -15.24 7.30 -3.35
C ASN A 266 -14.64 7.47 -4.75
N PRO A 267 -13.33 7.21 -4.94
CA PRO A 267 -12.66 7.24 -6.25
C PRO A 267 -13.23 6.30 -7.33
N ALA A 268 -14.18 5.42 -7.02
CA ALA A 268 -14.84 4.59 -8.04
C ALA A 268 -16.10 5.25 -8.64
N HIS A 269 -16.67 6.24 -7.95
CA HIS A 269 -17.99 6.79 -8.28
C HIS A 269 -18.02 8.32 -8.29
N ASP A 270 -17.28 8.96 -7.40
CA ASP A 270 -17.28 10.40 -7.23
C ASP A 270 -16.30 11.08 -8.18
N ARG A 271 -16.54 12.36 -8.46
CA ARG A 271 -15.70 13.16 -9.36
C ARG A 271 -15.07 14.30 -8.61
N ILE A 272 -13.83 14.63 -8.99
CA ILE A 272 -13.13 15.80 -8.46
C ILE A 272 -13.32 16.95 -9.44
N VAL A 273 -13.75 18.10 -8.94
CA VAL A 273 -13.92 19.29 -9.78
C VAL A 273 -12.54 19.93 -10.01
N GLY A 274 -12.17 20.09 -11.29
CA GLY A 274 -10.95 20.79 -11.70
C GLY A 274 -11.04 22.31 -11.54
N ARG A 275 -9.94 23.01 -11.85
CA ARG A 275 -9.94 24.49 -11.89
C ARG A 275 -10.89 25.08 -12.94
N ASP A 276 -11.18 24.30 -13.97
CA ASP A 276 -12.10 24.61 -15.05
C ASP A 276 -13.56 24.28 -14.74
N GLU A 277 -13.87 23.94 -13.47
CA GLU A 277 -15.16 23.44 -13.01
C GLU A 277 -15.62 22.15 -13.71
N VAL A 278 -14.75 21.51 -14.49
CA VAL A 278 -15.06 20.27 -15.18
C VAL A 278 -14.87 19.11 -14.20
N PRO A 279 -15.89 18.23 -14.05
CA PRO A 279 -15.75 17.01 -13.27
C PRO A 279 -14.71 16.09 -13.91
N ILE A 280 -13.65 15.79 -13.16
CA ILE A 280 -12.60 14.89 -13.56
C ILE A 280 -13.01 13.49 -13.11
N PRO A 281 -13.20 12.54 -14.06
CA PRO A 281 -13.41 11.15 -13.68
C PRO A 281 -12.16 10.64 -12.97
N SER A 282 -12.40 10.08 -11.79
CA SER A 282 -11.45 9.33 -10.97
C SER A 282 -10.97 8.08 -11.69
#